data_AF-A0A2M7F1A5-F1
#
_entry.id   AF-A0A2M7F1A5-F1
#
_cell.length_a   1.000
_cell.length_b   1.000
_cell.length_c   1.000
_cell.angle_alpha   90.00
_cell.angle_beta   90.00
_cell.angle_gamma   90.00
#
_symmetry.space_group_name_H-M   'P 1'
#
loop_
_entity.id
_entity.type
_entity.pdbx_description
1 polymer ?
#
loop_
_entity_poly.entity_id
_entity_poly.type
_entity_poly.pdbx_seq_one_letter_code
_entity_poly.pdbx_strand_id
1 'polypeptide(L)'
;MSKRYGGKFSPEEGRPPQTPSERGSFRGARRTRAGGRVNLLFFAPLPLAARAFGSGPTELALNLTALGALLLAAWLTREGILAQEAYEARKIARRPAIPRKMFASLLTGLGLGVAGLATSGVSAAPLIYAVLGTALHGFAFGLDPLKDKGMEGVDSFQSDRVARVVDQAEGYLKAMTDAIKRAGDRQAEARLERLQSTVRDMLRTVEDDPRDLTAARKYLGVYLMGARDATIKFADLHARAPNPQARDKYLALLADLEQNFTAKTRALMADSTTDLDIEIEVLRDRLEREGVHLETRDLA
;
A
#
# COMPACT_ATOMS: atom_id res chain seq x y z
N MET A 1 26.16 -26.07 26.81
CA MET A 1 25.19 -25.81 27.89
C MET A 1 25.77 -24.76 28.84
N SER A 2 25.27 -23.53 28.83
CA SER A 2 25.76 -22.47 29.72
C SER A 2 24.93 -22.44 31.02
N LYS A 3 25.50 -22.91 32.13
CA LYS A 3 24.93 -22.66 33.47
C LYS A 3 25.24 -21.22 33.87
N ARG A 4 24.20 -20.44 34.18
CA ARG A 4 24.36 -19.13 34.84
C ARG A 4 24.52 -19.38 36.34
N TYR A 5 25.61 -18.89 36.92
CA TYR A 5 25.80 -18.84 38.36
C TYR A 5 25.10 -17.58 38.91
N GLY A 6 24.16 -17.78 39.84
CA GLY A 6 23.64 -16.72 40.72
C GLY A 6 24.24 -16.91 42.11
N GLY A 7 24.91 -15.89 42.63
CA GLY A 7 25.50 -15.90 43.97
C GLY A 7 24.47 -15.56 45.05
N LYS A 8 24.78 -15.90 46.31
CA LYS A 8 23.95 -15.70 47.53
C LYS A 8 23.59 -14.24 47.87
N PHE A 9 23.98 -13.26 47.06
CA PHE A 9 23.76 -11.82 47.31
C PHE A 9 23.22 -11.07 46.08
N SER A 10 22.66 -11.76 45.08
CA SER A 10 21.96 -11.07 44.00
C SER A 10 20.59 -10.59 44.50
N PRO A 11 20.25 -9.29 44.35
CA PRO A 11 18.91 -8.81 44.67
C PRO A 11 17.89 -9.54 43.79
N GLU A 12 16.93 -10.21 44.42
CA GLU A 12 15.73 -10.69 43.74
C GLU A 12 14.88 -9.48 43.34
N GLU A 13 15.23 -8.86 42.21
CA GLU A 13 14.32 -7.97 41.52
C GLU A 13 13.20 -8.81 40.92
N GLY A 14 11.99 -8.57 41.42
CA GLY A 14 10.77 -9.23 40.98
C GLY A 14 10.66 -9.25 39.46
N ARG A 15 10.27 -10.41 38.93
CA ARG A 15 9.90 -10.55 37.52
C ARG A 15 8.95 -9.41 37.15
N PRO A 16 9.33 -8.49 36.22
CA PRO A 16 8.35 -7.61 35.64
C PRO A 16 7.29 -8.48 34.94
N PRO A 17 6.02 -8.07 34.93
CA PRO A 17 4.98 -8.79 34.18
C PRO A 17 5.49 -8.96 32.75
N GLN A 18 5.44 -10.20 32.26
CA GLN A 18 5.80 -10.52 30.89
C GLN A 18 4.87 -9.71 29.98
N THR A 19 5.37 -8.57 29.48
CA THR A 19 4.73 -7.87 28.38
C THR A 19 4.63 -8.87 27.23
N PRO A 20 3.45 -9.03 26.60
CA PRO A 20 3.31 -9.91 25.45
C PRO A 20 4.39 -9.54 24.46
N SER A 21 5.21 -10.52 24.08
CA SER A 21 6.34 -10.35 23.15
C SER A 21 5.97 -9.35 22.07
N GLU A 22 6.73 -8.26 21.94
CA GLU A 22 6.59 -7.32 20.82
C GLU A 22 6.65 -8.14 19.53
N ARG A 23 5.48 -8.43 18.96
CA ARG A 23 5.35 -9.13 17.70
C ARG A 23 6.05 -8.22 16.69
N GLY A 24 7.19 -8.66 16.17
CA GLY A 24 8.09 -7.81 15.37
C GLY A 24 7.34 -7.03 14.28
N SER A 25 7.79 -5.79 14.04
CA SER A 25 7.19 -4.80 13.13
C SER A 25 7.07 -5.22 11.65
N PHE A 26 7.50 -6.44 11.32
CA PHE A 26 7.51 -6.99 9.97
C PHE A 26 6.32 -7.91 9.65
N ARG A 27 5.37 -8.11 10.57
CA ARG A 27 4.22 -9.00 10.30
C ARG A 27 3.35 -8.42 9.18
N GLY A 28 3.45 -9.01 7.98
CA GLY A 28 2.71 -8.59 6.79
C GLY A 28 3.43 -7.62 5.85
N ALA A 29 4.70 -7.27 6.11
CA ALA A 29 5.49 -6.44 5.20
C ALA A 29 5.78 -7.23 3.90
N ARG A 30 5.20 -6.80 2.77
CA ARG A 30 5.51 -7.33 1.43
C ARG A 30 6.52 -6.43 0.75
N ARG A 31 7.57 -7.03 0.18
CA ARG A 31 8.55 -6.30 -0.63
C ARG A 31 7.86 -5.82 -1.91
N THR A 32 8.01 -4.53 -2.21
CA THR A 32 7.51 -3.98 -3.47
C THR A 32 8.25 -4.58 -4.68
N ARG A 33 7.48 -4.91 -5.71
CA ARG A 33 7.89 -5.30 -7.06
C ARG A 33 8.44 -4.09 -7.82
N ALA A 34 8.17 -2.86 -7.39
CA ALA A 34 8.77 -1.62 -7.92
C ALA A 34 10.22 -1.43 -7.41
N GLY A 35 11.02 -2.50 -7.46
CA GLY A 35 12.39 -2.55 -6.97
C GLY A 35 13.43 -2.45 -8.09
N GLY A 36 14.52 -3.21 -7.95
CA GLY A 36 15.71 -3.10 -8.81
C GLY A 36 15.45 -3.17 -10.32
N ARG A 37 14.51 -4.02 -10.77
CA ARG A 37 14.17 -4.14 -12.21
C ARG A 37 13.65 -2.84 -12.81
N VAL A 38 12.85 -2.09 -12.06
CA VAL A 38 12.31 -0.80 -12.51
C VAL A 38 13.38 0.28 -12.43
N ASN A 39 14.21 0.26 -11.38
CA ASN A 39 15.30 1.22 -11.25
C ASN A 39 16.31 1.13 -12.42
N LEU A 40 16.55 -0.07 -12.95
CA LEU A 40 17.40 -0.25 -14.14
C LEU A 40 16.90 0.55 -15.36
N LEU A 41 15.58 0.73 -15.52
CA LEU A 41 15.03 1.51 -16.63
C LEU A 41 15.40 2.99 -16.59
N PHE A 42 15.72 3.54 -15.41
CA PHE A 42 16.20 4.92 -15.29
C PHE A 42 17.66 5.08 -15.70
N PHE A 43 18.46 4.02 -15.55
CA PHE A 43 19.88 4.05 -15.91
C PHE A 43 20.13 3.63 -17.36
N ALA A 44 19.32 2.71 -17.89
CA ALA A 44 19.43 2.18 -19.24
C ALA A 44 19.55 3.27 -20.35
N PRO A 45 18.79 4.38 -20.32
CA PRO A 45 18.86 5.39 -21.39
C PRO A 45 19.97 6.43 -21.20
N LEU A 46 20.67 6.48 -20.05
CA LEU A 46 21.69 7.51 -19.78
C LEU A 46 22.83 7.59 -20.82
N PRO A 47 23.30 6.48 -21.44
CA PRO A 47 24.27 6.57 -22.53
C PRO A 47 23.81 7.43 -23.72
N LEU A 48 22.49 7.56 -23.95
CA LEU A 48 21.96 8.47 -24.97
C LEU A 48 22.31 9.93 -24.66
N ALA A 49 22.32 10.33 -23.38
CA ALA A 49 22.71 11.67 -22.97
C ALA A 49 24.17 11.95 -23.32
N ALA A 50 25.07 11.01 -23.00
CA ALA A 50 26.50 11.15 -23.31
C ALA A 50 26.75 11.27 -24.82
N ARG A 51 26.03 10.49 -25.64
CA ARG A 51 26.09 10.60 -27.10
C ARG A 51 25.55 11.93 -27.62
N ALA A 52 24.46 12.43 -27.03
CA ALA A 52 23.77 13.62 -27.52
C ALA A 52 24.69 14.85 -27.56
N PHE A 53 25.52 15.06 -26.53
CA PHE A 53 26.43 16.22 -26.43
C PHE A 53 27.62 16.20 -27.43
N GLY A 54 27.90 15.06 -28.07
CA GLY A 54 28.92 14.95 -29.11
C GLY A 54 28.38 15.03 -30.55
N SER A 55 27.08 15.28 -30.71
CA SER A 55 26.37 15.12 -31.99
C SER A 55 25.87 16.45 -32.57
N GLY A 56 25.46 16.43 -33.85
CA GLY A 56 24.86 17.60 -34.50
C GLY A 56 23.50 18.00 -33.88
N PRO A 57 23.00 19.23 -34.12
CA PRO A 57 21.81 19.76 -33.44
C PRO A 57 20.56 18.87 -33.56
N THR A 58 20.36 18.25 -34.72
CA THR A 58 19.24 17.35 -34.98
C THR A 58 19.36 16.04 -34.19
N GLU A 59 20.55 15.43 -34.16
CA GLU A 59 20.80 14.19 -33.41
C GLU A 59 20.72 14.45 -31.89
N LEU A 60 21.20 15.61 -31.42
CA LEU A 60 21.03 16.08 -30.05
C LEU A 60 19.55 16.16 -29.67
N ALA A 61 18.72 16.83 -30.49
CA ALA A 61 17.29 16.98 -30.22
C ALA A 61 16.56 15.63 -30.18
N LEU A 62 16.87 14.71 -31.10
CA LEU A 62 16.27 13.37 -31.12
C LEU A 62 16.70 12.54 -29.91
N ASN A 63 17.99 12.52 -29.55
CA ASN A 63 18.48 11.76 -28.40
C ASN A 63 17.93 12.28 -27.07
N LEU A 64 17.81 13.60 -26.89
CA LEU A 64 17.18 14.18 -25.70
C LEU A 64 15.68 13.87 -25.64
N THR A 65 15.00 13.89 -26.79
CA THR A 65 13.58 13.48 -26.87
C THR A 65 13.40 12.01 -26.50
N ALA A 66 14.25 11.13 -27.04
CA ALA A 66 14.25 9.71 -26.73
C ALA A 66 14.54 9.47 -25.23
N LEU A 67 15.56 10.13 -24.68
CA LEU A 67 15.89 10.06 -23.26
C LEU A 67 14.71 10.49 -22.38
N GLY A 68 14.10 11.65 -22.68
CA GLY A 68 12.93 12.14 -21.95
C GLY A 68 11.76 11.17 -21.99
N ALA A 69 11.46 10.60 -23.16
CA ALA A 69 10.42 9.59 -23.33
C ALA A 69 10.70 8.33 -22.50
N LEU A 70 11.94 7.81 -22.53
CA LEU A 70 12.33 6.60 -21.79
C LEU A 70 12.33 6.82 -20.27
N LEU A 71 12.76 7.98 -19.78
CA LEU A 71 12.69 8.32 -18.36
C LEU A 71 11.24 8.48 -17.88
N LEU A 72 10.38 9.10 -18.70
CA LEU A 72 8.94 9.19 -18.41
C LEU A 72 8.28 7.80 -18.42
N ALA A 73 8.68 6.91 -19.34
CA ALA A 73 8.22 5.52 -19.37
C ALA A 73 8.66 4.74 -18.13
N ALA A 74 9.90 4.92 -17.67
CA ALA A 74 10.40 4.32 -16.43
C ALA A 74 9.59 4.79 -15.21
N TRP A 75 9.29 6.10 -15.13
CA TRP A 75 8.45 6.67 -14.08
C TRP A 75 7.03 6.11 -14.11
N LEU A 76 6.39 6.07 -15.27
CA LEU A 76 5.05 5.47 -15.43
C LEU A 76 5.03 3.98 -15.07
N THR A 77 6.08 3.22 -15.43
CA THR A 77 6.20 1.80 -15.07
C THR A 77 6.26 1.63 -13.56
N ARG A 78 7.05 2.45 -12.87
CA ARG A 78 7.14 2.45 -11.41
C ARG A 78 5.79 2.72 -10.75
N GLU A 79 5.13 3.79 -11.16
CA GLU A 79 3.83 4.19 -10.61
C GLU A 79 2.70 3.21 -10.99
N GLY A 80 2.82 2.53 -12.13
CA GLY A 80 1.89 1.47 -12.54
C GLY A 80 2.03 0.21 -11.69
N ILE A 81 3.26 -0.21 -11.39
CA ILE A 81 3.50 -1.35 -10.49
C ILE A 81 3.00 -1.04 -9.08
N LEU A 82 3.30 0.14 -8.54
CA LEU A 82 2.81 0.54 -7.22
C LEU A 82 1.27 0.57 -7.17
N ALA A 83 0.62 1.07 -8.23
CA ALA A 83 -0.84 1.05 -8.32
C ALA A 83 -1.40 -0.36 -8.39
N GLN A 84 -0.77 -1.27 -9.14
CA GLN A 84 -1.15 -2.68 -9.19
C GLN A 84 -0.99 -3.37 -7.83
N GLU A 85 0.08 -3.08 -7.09
CA GLU A 85 0.29 -3.66 -5.75
C GLU A 85 -0.79 -3.21 -4.76
N ALA A 86 -1.15 -1.93 -4.79
CA ALA A 86 -2.25 -1.41 -3.98
C ALA A 86 -3.59 -2.06 -4.35
N TYR A 87 -3.84 -2.26 -5.64
CA TYR A 87 -5.03 -2.96 -6.13
C TYR A 87 -5.06 -4.44 -5.71
N GLU A 88 -3.93 -5.16 -5.83
CA GLU A 88 -3.83 -6.58 -5.46
C GLU A 88 -3.95 -6.80 -3.95
N ALA A 89 -3.50 -5.84 -3.13
CA ALA A 89 -3.49 -5.94 -1.68
C ALA A 89 -4.89 -5.88 -1.03
N ARG A 90 -5.88 -5.29 -1.72
CA ARG A 90 -7.23 -5.07 -1.21
C ARG A 90 -8.20 -6.12 -1.74
N LYS A 91 -9.24 -6.46 -0.97
CA LYS A 91 -10.31 -7.35 -1.48
C LYS A 91 -11.29 -6.61 -2.38
N ILE A 92 -11.59 -5.36 -2.05
CA ILE A 92 -12.46 -4.47 -2.82
C ILE A 92 -11.63 -3.29 -3.34
N ALA A 93 -11.52 -3.16 -4.66
CA ALA A 93 -10.74 -2.08 -5.29
C ALA A 93 -11.23 -1.76 -6.70
N ARG A 94 -11.27 -0.46 -7.03
CA ARG A 94 -11.48 0.00 -8.40
C ARG A 94 -10.21 -0.19 -9.24
N ARG A 95 -10.38 -0.46 -10.53
CA ARG A 95 -9.27 -0.47 -11.48
C ARG A 95 -8.56 0.89 -11.51
N PRO A 96 -7.24 0.95 -11.75
CA PRO A 96 -6.54 2.20 -11.96
C PRO A 96 -7.19 3.03 -13.07
N ALA A 97 -7.39 4.33 -12.84
CA ALA A 97 -8.03 5.22 -13.80
C ALA A 97 -7.24 5.36 -15.13
N ILE A 98 -5.92 5.19 -15.07
CA ILE A 98 -5.02 5.27 -16.21
C ILE A 98 -4.16 3.99 -16.23
N PRO A 99 -4.13 3.22 -17.33
CA PRO A 99 -3.29 2.03 -17.48
C PRO A 99 -1.82 2.41 -17.71
N ARG A 100 -1.13 2.82 -16.63
CA ARG A 100 0.21 3.43 -16.68
C ARG A 100 1.27 2.51 -17.29
N LYS A 101 1.22 1.19 -17.07
CA LYS A 101 2.19 0.25 -17.65
C LYS A 101 1.98 0.06 -19.15
N MET A 102 0.73 0.12 -19.62
CA MET A 102 0.44 0.12 -21.06
C MET A 102 0.98 1.38 -21.74
N PHE A 103 0.71 2.55 -21.16
CA PHE A 103 1.30 3.81 -21.65
C PHE A 103 2.83 3.80 -21.60
N ALA A 104 3.42 3.26 -20.53
CA ALA A 104 4.86 3.11 -20.43
C ALA A 104 5.42 2.18 -21.52
N SER A 105 4.72 1.10 -21.86
CA SER A 105 5.12 0.18 -22.94
C SER A 105 5.12 0.89 -24.29
N LEU A 106 4.07 1.63 -24.60
CA LEU A 106 3.99 2.41 -25.83
C LEU A 106 5.09 3.48 -25.88
N LEU A 107 5.28 4.21 -24.77
CA LEU A 107 6.27 5.28 -24.68
C LEU A 107 7.72 4.75 -24.75
N THR A 108 7.97 3.55 -24.22
CA THR A 108 9.26 2.86 -24.35
C THR A 108 9.57 2.56 -25.81
N GLY A 109 8.58 2.01 -26.55
CA GLY A 109 8.72 1.81 -27.99
C GLY A 109 8.97 3.11 -28.73
N LEU A 110 8.17 4.15 -28.51
CA LEU A 110 8.37 5.45 -29.14
C LEU A 110 9.77 6.03 -28.85
N GLY A 111 10.21 5.97 -27.59
CA GLY A 111 11.55 6.44 -27.19
C GLY A 111 12.67 5.68 -27.91
N LEU A 112 12.57 4.35 -28.00
CA LEU A 112 13.54 3.53 -28.73
C LEU A 112 13.49 3.76 -30.25
N GLY A 113 12.30 4.00 -30.81
CA GLY A 113 12.14 4.36 -32.22
C GLY A 113 12.81 5.70 -32.55
N VAL A 114 12.62 6.72 -31.68
CA VAL A 114 13.28 8.02 -31.82
C VAL A 114 14.80 7.91 -31.69
N ALA A 115 15.30 7.11 -30.74
CA ALA A 115 16.74 6.82 -30.64
C ALA A 115 17.28 6.10 -31.90
N GLY A 116 16.48 5.20 -32.46
CA GLY A 116 16.75 4.53 -33.74
C GLY A 116 16.88 5.51 -34.89
N LEU A 117 15.96 6.49 -34.98
CA LEU A 117 16.00 7.55 -36.00
C LEU A 117 17.26 8.40 -35.86
N ALA A 118 17.64 8.74 -34.62
CA ALA A 118 18.86 9.52 -34.36
C ALA A 118 20.13 8.82 -34.86
N THR A 119 20.16 7.48 -34.80
CA THR A 119 21.34 6.68 -35.15
C THR A 119 21.38 6.24 -36.62
N SER A 120 20.21 5.90 -37.19
CA SER A 120 20.12 5.22 -38.49
C SER A 120 19.32 5.98 -39.54
N GLY A 121 18.77 7.16 -39.21
CA GLY A 121 17.92 7.94 -40.10
C GLY A 121 16.61 7.21 -40.44
N VAL A 122 15.98 7.62 -41.55
CA VAL A 122 14.71 7.05 -42.01
C VAL A 122 14.98 5.67 -42.64
N SER A 123 14.76 4.63 -41.87
CA SER A 123 14.93 3.22 -42.26
C SER A 123 13.88 2.34 -41.57
N ALA A 124 13.94 1.02 -41.78
CA ALA A 124 13.09 0.07 -41.05
C ALA A 124 13.48 -0.07 -39.57
N ALA A 125 14.73 0.23 -39.20
CA ALA A 125 15.25 0.00 -37.85
C ALA A 125 14.48 0.76 -36.73
N PRO A 126 14.14 2.05 -36.86
CA PRO A 126 13.29 2.77 -35.90
C PRO A 126 11.96 2.08 -35.61
N LEU A 127 11.29 1.59 -36.65
CA LEU A 127 10.01 0.92 -36.51
C LEU A 127 10.17 -0.42 -35.77
N ILE A 128 11.23 -1.17 -36.11
CA ILE A 128 11.56 -2.43 -35.43
C ILE A 128 11.82 -2.17 -33.94
N TYR A 129 12.64 -1.16 -33.60
CA TYR A 129 12.91 -0.80 -32.20
C TYR A 129 11.66 -0.34 -31.47
N ALA A 130 10.75 0.38 -32.14
CA ALA A 130 9.49 0.79 -31.53
C ALA A 130 8.59 -0.40 -31.20
N VAL A 131 8.38 -1.30 -32.17
CA VAL A 131 7.54 -2.48 -31.99
C VAL A 131 8.13 -3.43 -30.94
N LEU A 132 9.42 -3.75 -31.04
CA LEU A 132 10.10 -4.63 -30.09
C LEU A 132 10.15 -4.00 -28.69
N GLY A 133 10.43 -2.71 -28.59
CA GLY A 133 10.42 -1.97 -27.34
C GLY A 133 9.09 -2.05 -26.62
N THR A 134 7.99 -1.78 -27.33
CA THR A 134 6.64 -1.87 -26.76
C THR A 134 6.28 -3.30 -26.34
N ALA A 135 6.56 -4.29 -27.20
CA ALA A 135 6.24 -5.68 -26.88
C ALA A 135 7.04 -6.20 -25.69
N LEU A 136 8.37 -6.04 -25.70
CA LEU A 136 9.26 -6.52 -24.64
C LEU A 136 8.97 -5.85 -23.30
N HIS A 137 8.73 -4.54 -23.30
CA HIS A 137 8.35 -3.82 -22.08
C HIS A 137 7.00 -4.32 -21.53
N GLY A 138 6.01 -4.49 -22.41
CA GLY A 138 4.71 -5.03 -22.04
C GLY A 138 4.79 -6.44 -21.45
N PHE A 139 5.60 -7.33 -22.03
CA PHE A 139 5.82 -8.67 -21.49
C PHE A 139 6.62 -8.66 -20.18
N ALA A 140 7.62 -7.79 -20.04
CA ALA A 140 8.47 -7.72 -18.86
C ALA A 140 7.73 -7.22 -17.61
N PHE A 141 6.79 -6.28 -17.76
CA PHE A 141 6.09 -5.63 -16.63
C PHE A 141 4.59 -5.96 -16.55
N GLY A 142 4.04 -6.62 -17.57
CA GLY A 142 2.64 -7.01 -17.67
C GLY A 142 1.68 -5.83 -17.83
N LEU A 143 0.41 -6.14 -18.12
CA LEU A 143 -0.66 -5.15 -18.28
C LEU A 143 -1.21 -4.67 -16.94
N ASP A 144 -1.78 -3.47 -16.91
CA ASP A 144 -2.49 -2.94 -15.74
C ASP A 144 -3.80 -3.72 -15.49
N PRO A 145 -4.28 -3.84 -14.24
CA PRO A 145 -5.62 -4.37 -13.96
C PRO A 145 -6.70 -3.54 -14.65
N LEU A 146 -7.60 -4.18 -15.40
CA LEU A 146 -8.65 -3.50 -16.19
C LEU A 146 -10.08 -3.69 -15.66
N LYS A 147 -10.23 -4.47 -14.58
CA LYS A 147 -11.53 -4.80 -13.98
C LYS A 147 -11.56 -4.34 -12.52
N ASP A 148 -12.74 -3.98 -12.04
CA ASP A 148 -12.96 -3.74 -10.62
C ASP A 148 -12.98 -5.08 -9.86
N LYS A 149 -12.56 -5.06 -8.59
CA LYS A 149 -12.41 -6.25 -7.74
C LYS A 149 -13.40 -6.19 -6.58
N GLY A 150 -14.07 -7.31 -6.28
CA GLY A 150 -14.91 -7.44 -5.09
C GLY A 150 -16.18 -6.58 -5.12
N MET A 151 -16.66 -6.24 -6.32
CA MET A 151 -17.85 -5.40 -6.54
C MET A 151 -19.02 -6.16 -7.17
N GLU A 152 -18.95 -7.50 -7.21
CA GLU A 152 -19.99 -8.36 -7.78
C GLU A 152 -20.94 -8.82 -6.65
N GLY A 153 -22.26 -8.66 -6.83
CA GLY A 153 -23.30 -9.26 -5.97
C GLY A 153 -23.68 -8.50 -4.68
N VAL A 154 -22.96 -7.44 -4.30
CA VAL A 154 -23.34 -6.48 -3.23
C VAL A 154 -23.76 -5.17 -3.88
N ASP A 155 -24.73 -4.45 -3.31
CA ASP A 155 -25.17 -3.13 -3.78
C ASP A 155 -23.95 -2.27 -4.15
N SER A 156 -23.76 -1.99 -5.44
CA SER A 156 -22.54 -1.40 -6.00
C SER A 156 -22.21 -0.06 -5.32
N PHE A 157 -23.23 0.63 -4.83
CA PHE A 157 -23.11 1.84 -4.02
C PHE A 157 -22.38 1.62 -2.69
N GLN A 158 -22.58 0.48 -2.01
CA GLN A 158 -21.90 0.19 -0.75
C GLN A 158 -20.42 -0.13 -0.97
N SER A 159 -20.10 -1.03 -1.91
CA SER A 159 -18.70 -1.35 -2.25
C SER A 159 -17.94 -0.12 -2.74
N ASP A 160 -18.59 0.76 -3.51
CA ASP A 160 -18.02 2.04 -3.94
C ASP A 160 -17.74 3.02 -2.80
N ARG A 161 -18.58 3.01 -1.76
CA ARG A 161 -18.37 3.86 -0.58
C ARG A 161 -17.20 3.33 0.25
N VAL A 162 -17.12 2.01 0.44
CA VAL A 162 -15.99 1.38 1.13
C VAL A 162 -14.68 1.70 0.43
N ALA A 163 -14.59 1.46 -0.89
CA ALA A 163 -13.38 1.72 -1.66
C ALA A 163 -12.89 3.17 -1.52
N ARG A 164 -13.81 4.16 -1.62
CA ARG A 164 -13.47 5.58 -1.44
C ARG A 164 -12.93 5.90 -0.05
N VAL A 165 -13.54 5.33 1.00
CA VAL A 165 -13.09 5.57 2.38
C VAL A 165 -11.73 4.91 2.64
N VAL A 166 -11.51 3.72 2.11
CA VAL A 166 -10.20 3.04 2.17
C VAL A 166 -9.12 3.89 1.49
N ASP A 167 -9.40 4.40 0.29
CA ASP A 167 -8.46 5.27 -0.43
C ASP A 167 -8.13 6.55 0.34
N GLN A 168 -9.15 7.18 0.93
CA GLN A 168 -8.97 8.38 1.74
C GLN A 168 -8.13 8.11 3.00
N ALA A 169 -8.41 7.00 3.70
CA ALA A 169 -7.67 6.59 4.88
C ALA A 169 -6.20 6.31 4.57
N GLU A 170 -5.89 5.53 3.53
CA GLU A 170 -4.51 5.28 3.09
C GLU A 170 -3.81 6.58 2.64
N GLY A 171 -4.55 7.50 2.02
CA GLY A 171 -4.06 8.85 1.71
C GLY A 171 -3.62 9.63 2.96
N TYR A 172 -4.37 9.53 4.06
CA TYR A 172 -3.98 10.10 5.34
C TYR A 172 -2.73 9.44 5.93
N LEU A 173 -2.66 8.11 5.93
CA LEU A 173 -1.50 7.37 6.44
C LEU A 173 -0.23 7.73 5.66
N LYS A 174 -0.32 7.86 4.33
CA LYS A 174 0.80 8.29 3.48
C LYS A 174 1.28 9.70 3.85
N ALA A 175 0.35 10.65 3.97
CA ALA A 175 0.68 12.02 4.37
C ALA A 175 1.34 12.10 5.76
N MET A 176 0.92 11.25 6.70
CA MET A 176 1.56 11.11 8.00
C MET A 176 3.00 10.59 7.88
N THR A 177 3.23 9.55 7.07
CA THR A 177 4.58 9.02 6.82
C THR A 177 5.50 10.08 6.22
N ASP A 178 5.02 10.81 5.22
CA ASP A 178 5.81 11.84 4.54
C ASP A 178 6.15 13.00 5.48
N ALA A 179 5.21 13.38 6.36
CA ALA A 179 5.45 14.40 7.39
C ALA A 179 6.45 13.92 8.46
N ILE A 180 6.28 12.72 9.02
CA ILE A 180 7.12 12.26 10.12
C ILE A 180 8.58 12.03 9.68
N LYS A 181 8.80 11.58 8.44
CA LYS A 181 10.15 11.41 7.89
C LYS A 181 10.93 12.71 7.83
N ARG A 182 10.26 13.86 7.65
CA ARG A 182 10.89 15.18 7.71
C ARG A 182 11.32 15.56 9.12
N ALA A 183 10.68 14.99 10.16
CA ALA A 183 11.04 15.23 11.54
C ALA A 183 12.28 14.44 11.97
N GLY A 184 12.56 13.28 11.37
CA GLY A 184 13.75 12.47 11.67
C GLY A 184 13.73 11.75 13.03
N ASP A 185 12.61 11.75 13.74
CA ASP A 185 12.45 11.07 15.02
C ASP A 185 12.09 9.59 14.80
N ARG A 186 13.10 8.72 14.94
CA ARG A 186 12.95 7.27 14.74
C ARG A 186 11.91 6.61 15.64
N GLN A 187 11.73 7.10 16.87
CA GLN A 187 10.73 6.52 17.77
C GLN A 187 9.33 6.90 17.33
N ALA A 188 9.15 8.14 16.88
CA ALA A 188 7.87 8.61 16.37
C ALA A 188 7.52 7.92 15.04
N GLU A 189 8.50 7.67 14.17
CA GLU A 189 8.36 6.84 12.97
C GLU A 189 7.88 5.42 13.32
N ALA A 190 8.58 4.73 14.22
CA ALA A 190 8.22 3.37 14.65
C ALA A 190 6.84 3.31 15.34
N ARG A 191 6.43 4.36 16.06
CA ARG A 191 5.08 4.42 16.65
C ARG A 191 4.02 4.64 15.60
N LEU A 192 4.29 5.48 14.60
CA LEU A 192 3.39 5.67 13.47
C LEU A 192 3.19 4.39 12.66
N GLU A 193 4.26 3.62 12.41
CA GLU A 193 4.17 2.33 11.70
C GLU A 193 3.25 1.32 12.42
N ARG A 194 3.28 1.29 13.76
CA ARG A 194 2.37 0.46 14.55
C ARG A 194 0.91 0.90 14.44
N LEU A 195 0.66 2.22 14.50
CA LEU A 195 -0.66 2.76 14.25
C LEU A 195 -1.16 2.41 12.84
N GLN A 196 -0.32 2.56 11.81
CA GLN A 196 -0.67 2.21 10.44
C GLN A 196 -1.07 0.75 10.30
N SER A 197 -0.36 -0.15 10.97
CA SER A 197 -0.69 -1.58 10.96
C SER A 197 -2.08 -1.82 11.57
N THR A 198 -2.37 -1.18 12.69
CA THR A 198 -3.67 -1.25 13.38
C THR A 198 -4.81 -0.69 12.53
N VAL A 199 -4.57 0.44 11.86
CA VAL A 199 -5.55 1.05 10.95
C VAL A 199 -5.81 0.14 9.74
N ARG A 200 -4.77 -0.47 9.16
CA ARG A 200 -4.91 -1.42 8.05
C ARG A 200 -5.70 -2.67 8.44
N ASP A 201 -5.59 -3.13 9.68
CA ASP A 201 -6.42 -4.23 10.17
C ASP A 201 -7.91 -3.84 10.24
N MET A 202 -8.23 -2.62 10.68
CA MET A 202 -9.60 -2.09 10.61
C MET A 202 -10.09 -1.97 9.16
N LEU A 203 -9.26 -1.45 8.25
CA LEU A 203 -9.61 -1.32 6.83
C LEU A 203 -9.95 -2.68 6.21
N ARG A 204 -9.15 -3.71 6.48
CA ARG A 204 -9.44 -5.08 6.04
C ARG A 204 -10.75 -5.61 6.60
N THR A 205 -11.05 -5.34 7.88
CA THR A 205 -12.32 -5.76 8.50
C THR A 205 -13.51 -5.14 7.78
N VAL A 206 -13.44 -3.86 7.44
CA VAL A 206 -14.51 -3.16 6.69
C VAL A 206 -14.55 -3.56 5.21
N GLU A 207 -13.42 -3.95 4.61
CA GLU A 207 -13.40 -4.57 3.28
C GLU A 207 -14.05 -5.95 3.27
N ASP A 208 -13.96 -6.70 4.39
CA ASP A 208 -14.55 -8.03 4.55
C ASP A 208 -16.07 -7.95 4.75
N ASP A 209 -16.55 -6.94 5.49
CA ASP A 209 -17.98 -6.62 5.63
C ASP A 209 -18.27 -5.13 5.39
N PRO A 210 -18.79 -4.75 4.19
CA PRO A 210 -19.13 -3.37 3.86
C PRO A 210 -20.14 -2.69 4.80
N ARG A 211 -20.95 -3.46 5.54
CA ARG A 211 -21.97 -2.94 6.47
C ARG A 211 -21.32 -2.22 7.66
N ASP A 212 -20.15 -2.69 8.08
CA ASP A 212 -19.36 -2.13 9.19
C ASP A 212 -18.85 -0.70 8.93
N LEU A 213 -18.84 -0.27 7.67
CA LEU A 213 -18.38 1.07 7.29
C LEU A 213 -19.11 2.17 8.07
N THR A 214 -20.39 1.99 8.36
CA THR A 214 -21.16 2.99 9.13
C THR A 214 -20.62 3.16 10.54
N ALA A 215 -20.28 2.06 11.20
CA ALA A 215 -19.71 2.05 12.54
C ALA A 215 -18.23 2.51 12.57
N ALA A 216 -17.48 2.28 11.49
CA ALA A 216 -16.06 2.66 11.37
C ALA A 216 -15.82 4.09 10.83
N ARG A 217 -16.83 4.72 10.22
CA ARG A 217 -16.70 6.00 9.48
C ARG A 217 -16.00 7.11 10.27
N LYS A 218 -16.36 7.28 11.55
CA LYS A 218 -15.79 8.33 12.42
C LYS A 218 -14.28 8.12 12.62
N TYR A 219 -13.84 6.87 12.73
CA TYR A 219 -12.44 6.50 12.91
C TYR A 219 -11.65 6.73 11.61
N LEU A 220 -12.11 6.16 10.50
CA LEU A 220 -11.42 6.23 9.21
C LEU A 220 -11.45 7.63 8.57
N GLY A 221 -12.45 8.45 8.91
CA GLY A 221 -12.57 9.83 8.44
C GLY A 221 -11.96 10.83 9.42
N VAL A 222 -12.71 11.16 10.47
CA VAL A 222 -12.40 12.30 11.36
C VAL A 222 -11.14 12.05 12.18
N TYR A 223 -10.98 10.86 12.77
CA TYR A 223 -9.83 10.58 13.63
C TYR A 223 -8.53 10.45 12.83
N LEU A 224 -8.54 9.77 11.68
CA LEU A 224 -7.35 9.73 10.82
C LEU A 224 -6.98 11.10 10.25
N MET A 225 -7.97 11.91 9.85
CA MET A 225 -7.71 13.28 9.39
C MET A 225 -7.09 14.13 10.50
N GLY A 226 -7.63 14.05 11.72
CA GLY A 226 -7.06 14.74 12.89
C GLY A 226 -5.65 14.25 13.24
N ALA A 227 -5.40 12.95 13.15
CA ALA A 227 -4.08 12.35 13.37
C ALA A 227 -3.07 12.85 12.33
N ARG A 228 -3.47 12.93 11.05
CA ARG A 228 -2.66 13.53 9.99
C ARG A 228 -2.28 14.97 10.31
N ASP A 229 -3.26 15.79 10.66
CA ASP A 229 -3.03 17.21 10.93
C ASP A 229 -2.13 17.42 12.15
N ALA A 230 -2.30 16.59 13.19
CA ALA A 230 -1.40 16.56 14.35
C ALA A 230 0.03 16.13 13.98
N THR A 231 0.18 15.14 13.10
CA THR A 231 1.49 14.66 12.62
C THR A 231 2.22 15.74 11.84
N ILE A 232 1.53 16.46 10.94
CA ILE A 232 2.11 17.57 10.18
C ILE A 232 2.56 18.68 11.13
N LYS A 233 1.71 19.09 12.08
CA LYS A 233 2.06 20.11 13.08
C LYS A 233 3.24 19.69 13.95
N PHE A 234 3.28 18.43 14.39
CA PHE A 234 4.41 17.89 15.14
C PHE A 234 5.70 17.94 14.33
N ALA A 235 5.68 17.47 13.09
CA ALA A 235 6.86 17.47 12.22
C ALA A 235 7.38 18.89 11.95
N ASP A 236 6.48 19.83 11.66
CA ASP A 236 6.86 21.22 11.39
C ASP A 236 7.36 21.95 12.65
N LEU A 237 6.86 21.58 13.84
CA LEU A 237 7.38 22.09 15.12
C LEU A 237 8.76 21.49 15.40
N HIS A 238 8.91 20.18 15.23
CA HIS A 238 10.15 19.47 15.50
C HIS A 238 11.30 19.96 14.61
N ALA A 239 11.03 20.25 13.34
CA ALA A 239 12.03 20.79 12.41
C ALA A 239 12.49 22.21 12.75
N ARG A 240 11.62 23.05 13.37
CA ARG A 240 11.92 24.46 13.67
C ARG A 240 12.44 24.68 15.09
N ALA A 241 11.82 24.03 16.07
CA ALA A 241 12.12 24.18 17.49
C ALA A 241 11.71 22.88 18.23
N PRO A 242 12.61 21.89 18.32
CA PRO A 242 12.35 20.64 19.02
C PRO A 242 11.87 20.87 20.46
N ASN A 243 10.69 20.33 20.80
CA ASN A 243 10.09 20.44 22.13
C ASN A 243 9.76 19.03 22.68
N PRO A 244 10.42 18.59 23.77
CA PRO A 244 10.18 17.28 24.38
C PRO A 244 8.72 17.06 24.81
N GLN A 245 8.07 18.09 25.37
CA GLN A 245 6.68 17.97 25.81
C GLN A 245 5.71 17.80 24.64
N ALA A 246 5.97 18.46 23.50
CA ALA A 246 5.16 18.30 22.30
C ALA A 246 5.32 16.91 21.69
N ARG A 247 6.54 16.37 21.75
CA ARG A 247 6.86 15.00 21.35
C ARG A 247 6.11 13.98 22.20
N ASP A 248 6.15 14.09 23.52
CA ASP A 248 5.48 13.15 24.40
C ASP A 248 3.96 13.18 24.22
N LYS A 249 3.37 14.38 24.05
CA LYS A 249 1.94 14.53 23.71
C LYS A 249 1.58 13.87 22.39
N TYR A 250 2.43 13.99 21.36
CA TYR A 250 2.22 13.35 20.08
C TYR A 250 2.31 11.82 20.17
N LEU A 251 3.31 11.29 20.89
CA LEU A 251 3.46 9.85 21.10
C LEU A 251 2.27 9.27 21.90
N ALA A 252 1.76 10.01 22.89
CA ALA A 252 0.56 9.65 23.63
C ALA A 252 -0.67 9.61 22.71
N LEU A 253 -0.87 10.63 21.86
CA LEU A 253 -1.94 10.63 20.87
C LEU A 253 -1.90 9.39 19.95
N LEU A 254 -0.71 9.02 19.45
CA LEU A 254 -0.57 7.82 18.62
C LEU A 254 -0.93 6.55 19.39
N ALA A 255 -0.55 6.46 20.67
CA ALA A 255 -0.89 5.34 21.52
C ALA A 255 -2.40 5.23 21.79
N ASP A 256 -3.05 6.35 22.09
CA ASP A 256 -4.49 6.40 22.32
C ASP A 256 -5.26 6.01 21.06
N LEU A 257 -4.84 6.51 19.89
CA LEU A 257 -5.41 6.12 18.62
C LEU A 257 -5.25 4.61 18.39
N GLU A 258 -4.07 4.05 18.58
CA GLU A 258 -3.82 2.62 18.42
C GLU A 258 -4.76 1.77 19.30
N GLN A 259 -4.92 2.14 20.56
CA GLN A 259 -5.83 1.44 21.48
C GLN A 259 -7.29 1.55 21.02
N ASN A 260 -7.73 2.76 20.65
CA ASN A 260 -9.11 3.01 20.21
C ASN A 260 -9.45 2.28 18.90
N PHE A 261 -8.54 2.27 17.93
CA PHE A 261 -8.71 1.53 16.69
C PHE A 261 -8.74 0.02 16.96
N THR A 262 -7.83 -0.50 17.78
CA THR A 262 -7.82 -1.92 18.15
C THR A 262 -9.13 -2.35 18.82
N ALA A 263 -9.62 -1.55 19.78
CA ALA A 263 -10.86 -1.83 20.48
C ALA A 263 -12.05 -1.81 19.51
N LYS A 264 -12.12 -0.82 18.62
CA LYS A 264 -13.21 -0.72 17.65
C LYS A 264 -13.18 -1.87 16.62
N THR A 265 -12.01 -2.26 16.11
CA THR A 265 -11.89 -3.41 15.20
C THR A 265 -12.38 -4.70 15.85
N ARG A 266 -12.04 -4.95 17.13
CA ARG A 266 -12.54 -6.13 17.85
C ARG A 266 -14.06 -6.11 18.02
N ALA A 267 -14.62 -4.94 18.30
CA ALA A 267 -16.07 -4.79 18.44
C ALA A 267 -16.80 -5.10 17.12
N LEU A 268 -16.26 -4.68 15.97
CA LEU A 268 -16.83 -5.02 14.65
C LEU A 268 -16.83 -6.54 14.42
N MET A 269 -15.69 -7.20 14.65
CA MET A 269 -15.59 -8.67 14.49
C MET A 269 -16.53 -9.46 15.42
N ALA A 270 -16.76 -8.97 16.64
CA ALA A 270 -17.67 -9.60 17.58
C ALA A 270 -19.14 -9.47 17.14
N ASP A 271 -19.51 -8.32 16.57
CA ASP A 271 -20.83 -8.08 15.99
C ASP A 271 -21.08 -9.05 14.82
N SER A 272 -20.11 -9.20 13.91
CA SER A 272 -20.21 -10.15 12.79
C SER A 272 -20.34 -11.61 13.23
N THR A 273 -19.72 -12.00 14.35
CA THR A 273 -19.85 -13.35 14.90
C THR A 273 -21.25 -13.57 15.48
N THR A 274 -21.78 -12.57 16.16
CA THR A 274 -23.14 -12.61 16.74
C THR A 274 -24.20 -12.72 15.63
N ASP A 275 -24.04 -11.95 14.55
CA ASP A 275 -24.92 -12.03 13.38
C ASP A 275 -24.93 -13.45 12.76
N LEU A 276 -23.75 -14.08 12.62
CA LEU A 276 -23.64 -15.44 12.11
C LEU A 276 -24.33 -16.46 13.02
N ASP A 277 -24.14 -16.35 14.34
CA ASP A 277 -24.78 -17.24 15.31
C ASP A 277 -26.31 -17.15 15.21
N ILE A 278 -26.85 -15.93 15.09
CA ILE A 278 -28.29 -15.70 14.89
C ILE A 278 -28.76 -16.31 13.56
N GLU A 279 -28.02 -16.13 12.45
CA GLU A 279 -28.39 -16.73 11.17
C GLU A 279 -28.38 -18.27 11.21
N ILE A 280 -27.42 -18.88 11.91
CA ILE A 280 -27.35 -20.33 12.13
C ILE A 280 -28.56 -20.81 12.94
N GLU A 281 -28.93 -20.11 14.01
CA GLU A 281 -30.11 -20.43 14.81
C GLU A 281 -31.41 -20.33 13.99
N VAL A 282 -31.58 -19.24 13.23
CA VAL A 282 -32.74 -19.06 12.34
C VAL A 282 -32.83 -20.16 11.27
N LEU A 283 -31.69 -20.57 10.70
CA LEU A 283 -31.65 -21.67 9.73
C LEU A 283 -32.01 -23.00 10.39
N ARG A 284 -31.51 -23.29 11.60
CA ARG A 284 -31.88 -24.50 12.36
C ARG A 284 -33.39 -24.53 12.64
N ASP A 285 -33.95 -23.44 13.13
CA ASP A 285 -35.38 -23.30 13.39
C ASP A 285 -36.21 -23.53 12.11
N ARG A 286 -35.74 -23.04 10.96
CA ARG A 286 -36.42 -23.27 9.67
C ARG A 286 -36.31 -24.73 9.23
N LEU A 287 -35.14 -25.35 9.33
CA LEU A 287 -34.92 -26.75 8.97
C LEU A 287 -35.75 -27.70 9.85
N GLU A 288 -35.86 -27.41 11.15
CA GLU A 288 -36.73 -28.16 12.07
C GLU A 288 -38.21 -28.04 11.71
N ARG A 289 -38.67 -26.84 11.33
CA ARG A 289 -40.06 -26.63 10.86
C ARG A 289 -40.35 -27.30 9.52
N GLU A 290 -39.35 -27.41 8.66
CA GLU A 290 -39.45 -28.07 7.35
C GLU A 290 -39.20 -29.60 7.44
N GLY A 291 -38.91 -30.13 8.64
CA GLY A 291 -38.73 -31.57 8.88
C GLY A 291 -37.42 -32.14 8.31
N VAL A 292 -36.45 -31.29 8.00
CA VAL A 292 -35.16 -31.69 7.43
C VAL A 292 -34.17 -31.92 8.57
N HIS A 293 -33.95 -33.18 8.93
CA HIS A 293 -32.90 -33.56 9.86
C HIS A 293 -31.59 -33.79 9.11
N LEU A 294 -30.56 -32.99 9.41
CA LEU A 294 -29.20 -33.20 8.91
C LEU A 294 -28.63 -34.48 9.56
N GLU A 295 -28.77 -35.63 8.90
CA GLU A 295 -28.09 -36.86 9.34
C GLU A 295 -26.57 -36.65 9.29
N THR A 296 -25.89 -36.94 10.39
CA THR A 296 -24.45 -36.68 10.62
C THR A 296 -23.50 -37.50 9.73
N ARG A 297 -23.99 -38.09 8.62
CA ARG A 297 -23.26 -39.11 7.87
C ARG A 297 -22.40 -38.59 6.70
N ASP A 298 -22.54 -37.31 6.34
CA ASP A 298 -21.87 -36.73 5.16
C ASP A 298 -20.65 -35.84 5.46
N LEU A 299 -20.07 -35.93 6.67
CA LEU A 299 -18.84 -35.18 7.05
C LEU A 299 -17.60 -36.08 7.27
N ALA A 300 -17.55 -37.26 6.64
CA ALA A 300 -16.37 -38.13 6.62
C ALA A 300 -15.52 -37.93 5.37
#